data_AF-A0A3R7NWI3-F1
#
_entry.id   AF-A0A3R7NWI3-F1
#
_cell.length_a   1.000
_cell.length_b   1.000
_cell.length_c   1.000
_cell.angle_alpha   90.00
_cell.angle_beta   90.00
_cell.angle_gamma   90.00
#
_symmetry.space_group_name_H-M   'P 1'
#
loop_
_entity.id
_entity.type
_entity.pdbx_description
1 polymer ?
#
loop_
_entity_poly.entity_id
_entity_poly.type
_entity_poly.pdbx_seq_one_letter_code
_entity_poly.pdbx_strand_id
1 'polypeptide(L)'
;MDDSRRKRELGKERGRDKLLMVPPLFAINVCIVSPSFDAAAIPLSWSLCPSEGHAGMRWEKERSYRLVGLEERVLHRGYGYPHCTVAQLSIRPSDLDALRSVVREIWVTMKESMERLDATLKLAALENGPVFATTADGTEVRLPSIKIVCSETLLALHENIVRAIRPFHVPPTTLEVGKAAFHPSFPTDNAVTVEWLKKYLSEHSLEAYNPHVTLGASTVKSLASSSFFKPTAVPWRNCRLVVSRMGNYCSCFEVYD
;
A
#
# COMPACT_ATOMS: atom_id res chain seq x y z
N MET A 1 -57.99 -45.13 4.77
CA MET A 1 -57.52 -46.29 5.54
C MET A 1 -56.45 -47.04 4.75
N ASP A 2 -55.17 -46.77 4.88
CA ASP A 2 -54.42 -45.61 5.37
C ASP A 2 -52.97 -45.97 5.05
N ASP A 3 -52.28 -45.15 4.27
CA ASP A 3 -51.54 -43.98 4.76
C ASP A 3 -50.28 -44.33 5.58
N SER A 4 -49.46 -45.28 5.09
CA SER A 4 -48.18 -45.56 5.77
C SER A 4 -46.98 -45.91 4.87
N ARG A 5 -47.10 -45.87 3.54
CA ARG A 5 -45.95 -46.22 2.66
C ARG A 5 -45.62 -45.25 1.53
N ARG A 6 -46.23 -44.05 1.50
CA ARG A 6 -45.98 -43.02 0.47
C ARG A 6 -45.37 -41.71 0.97
N LYS A 7 -44.69 -41.72 2.12
CA LYS A 7 -43.93 -40.56 2.65
C LYS A 7 -42.53 -40.95 3.09
N ARG A 8 -41.65 -41.36 2.16
CA ARG A 8 -40.19 -41.40 2.39
C ARG A 8 -39.35 -41.10 1.14
N GLU A 9 -39.86 -40.31 0.20
CA GLU A 9 -39.07 -39.86 -0.97
C GLU A 9 -39.17 -38.36 -1.27
N LEU A 10 -39.61 -37.54 -0.31
CA LEU A 10 -39.56 -36.08 -0.42
C LEU A 10 -38.87 -35.53 0.82
N GLY A 11 -37.67 -34.97 0.61
CA GLY A 11 -36.84 -34.41 1.68
C GLY A 11 -35.35 -34.64 1.51
N LYS A 12 -34.85 -34.62 0.27
CA LYS A 12 -33.41 -34.51 -0.01
C LYS A 12 -33.14 -33.37 -0.98
N GLU A 13 -33.81 -32.23 -0.76
CA GLU A 13 -33.19 -30.96 -1.14
C GLU A 13 -32.01 -30.76 -0.20
N ARG A 14 -30.85 -31.29 -0.62
CA ARG A 14 -29.59 -30.71 -0.19
C ARG A 14 -29.68 -29.26 -0.61
N GLY A 15 -29.97 -28.37 0.34
CA GLY A 15 -29.52 -27.01 0.27
C GLY A 15 -28.03 -27.09 -0.04
N ARG A 16 -27.68 -26.97 -1.33
CA ARG A 16 -26.40 -26.39 -1.66
C ARG A 16 -26.53 -25.02 -1.04
N ASP A 17 -25.92 -24.87 0.13
CA ASP A 17 -25.46 -23.57 0.57
C ASP A 17 -24.87 -22.94 -0.70
N LYS A 18 -25.61 -21.98 -1.26
CA LYS A 18 -24.97 -20.97 -2.08
C LYS A 18 -24.04 -20.33 -1.07
N LEU A 19 -22.82 -20.87 -0.95
CA LEU A 19 -21.67 -20.13 -0.49
C LEU A 19 -21.81 -18.84 -1.26
N LEU A 20 -22.27 -17.81 -0.56
CA LEU A 20 -22.34 -16.45 -1.08
C LEU A 20 -20.89 -16.18 -1.46
N MET A 21 -20.58 -16.37 -2.74
CA MET A 21 -19.26 -16.12 -3.29
C MET A 21 -19.08 -14.63 -3.09
N VAL A 22 -18.38 -14.27 -2.00
CA VAL A 22 -18.04 -12.89 -1.73
C VAL A 22 -17.25 -12.43 -2.95
N PRO A 23 -17.67 -11.34 -3.62
CA PRO A 23 -17.00 -10.89 -4.82
C PRO A 23 -15.50 -10.69 -4.52
N PRO A 24 -14.60 -11.13 -5.40
CA PRO A 24 -13.19 -10.84 -5.23
C PRO A 24 -13.01 -9.33 -5.14
N LEU A 25 -12.09 -8.89 -4.29
CA LEU A 25 -11.71 -7.48 -4.15
C LEU A 25 -10.27 -7.31 -4.61
N PHE A 26 -9.89 -6.07 -4.93
CA PHE A 26 -8.50 -5.66 -5.07
C PHE A 26 -8.18 -4.62 -4.01
N ALA A 27 -7.06 -4.82 -3.30
CA ALA A 27 -6.44 -3.78 -2.49
C ALA A 27 -5.64 -2.86 -3.41
N ILE A 28 -6.03 -1.59 -3.48
CA ILE A 28 -5.50 -0.60 -4.40
C ILE A 28 -4.76 0.49 -3.63
N ASN A 29 -3.59 0.86 -4.16
CA ASN A 29 -2.82 2.02 -3.75
C ASN A 29 -2.73 2.99 -4.93
N VAL A 30 -3.16 4.23 -4.71
CA VAL A 30 -2.90 5.38 -5.58
C VAL A 30 -1.70 6.11 -4.99
N CYS A 31 -0.59 6.15 -5.72
CA CYS A 31 0.66 6.70 -5.17
C CYS A 31 1.46 7.50 -6.19
N ILE A 32 2.26 8.42 -5.67
CA ILE A 32 3.25 9.15 -6.45
C ILE A 32 4.55 8.33 -6.47
N VAL A 33 5.15 8.22 -7.64
CA VAL A 33 6.48 7.64 -7.86
C VAL A 33 7.37 8.65 -8.59
N SER A 34 8.68 8.56 -8.36
CA SER A 34 9.67 9.40 -9.03
C SER A 34 11.06 8.75 -8.94
N PRO A 35 11.92 8.84 -9.99
CA PRO A 35 13.32 8.45 -9.89
C PRO A 35 14.09 9.18 -8.78
N SER A 36 13.64 10.37 -8.39
CA SER A 36 14.22 11.09 -7.25
C SER A 36 13.91 10.44 -5.91
N PHE A 37 12.81 9.67 -5.81
CA PHE A 37 12.55 8.84 -4.62
C PHE A 37 13.52 7.68 -4.58
N ASP A 38 13.81 7.05 -5.72
CA ASP A 38 14.77 5.95 -5.83
C ASP A 38 16.15 6.37 -5.33
N ALA A 39 16.65 7.50 -5.85
CA ALA A 39 17.94 8.05 -5.45
C ALA A 39 18.05 8.38 -3.95
N ALA A 40 16.94 8.79 -3.32
CA ALA A 40 16.91 9.14 -1.90
C ALA A 40 16.68 7.93 -0.99
N ALA A 41 15.81 6.99 -1.39
CA ALA A 41 15.29 5.95 -0.52
C ALA A 41 16.03 4.62 -0.63
N ILE A 42 16.49 4.23 -1.83
CA ILE A 42 17.11 2.91 -2.06
C ILE A 42 18.39 2.74 -1.23
N PRO A 43 19.35 3.69 -1.23
CA PRO A 43 20.58 3.54 -0.43
C PRO A 43 20.29 3.39 1.07
N LEU A 44 19.31 4.14 1.57
CA LEU A 44 18.88 4.05 2.97
C LEU A 44 18.21 2.70 3.24
N SER A 45 17.30 2.27 2.38
CA SER A 45 16.61 0.98 2.49
C SER A 45 17.61 -0.18 2.56
N TRP A 46 18.61 -0.17 1.68
CA TRP A 46 19.63 -1.21 1.63
C TRP A 46 20.54 -1.22 2.86
N SER A 47 20.76 -0.06 3.48
CA SER A 47 21.50 0.04 4.74
C SER A 47 20.71 -0.52 5.93
N LEU A 48 19.38 -0.42 5.90
CA LEU A 48 18.48 -0.79 6.99
C LEU A 48 18.04 -2.25 6.99
N CYS A 49 18.00 -2.82 5.80
CA CYS A 49 17.60 -4.17 5.54
C CYS A 49 18.75 -4.76 4.74
N PRO A 50 19.69 -5.58 5.26
CA PRO A 50 20.77 -6.19 4.48
C PRO A 50 20.25 -7.25 3.48
N SER A 51 21.02 -7.68 2.47
CA SER A 51 20.57 -8.77 1.58
C SER A 51 20.52 -10.10 2.34
N GLU A 52 19.70 -11.04 1.86
CA GLU A 52 19.71 -12.43 2.34
C GLU A 52 21.17 -12.95 2.30
N GLY A 53 21.71 -13.32 3.46
CA GLY A 53 23.10 -13.83 3.59
C GLY A 53 24.19 -12.81 3.96
N HIS A 54 23.87 -11.55 4.22
CA HIS A 54 24.89 -10.59 4.67
C HIS A 54 25.25 -10.77 6.16
N ALA A 55 26.51 -11.15 6.41
CA ALA A 55 27.25 -11.16 7.68
C ALA A 55 26.41 -10.99 8.98
N GLY A 56 25.88 -12.10 9.49
CA GLY A 56 25.41 -12.20 10.89
C GLY A 56 24.04 -11.61 11.22
N MET A 57 23.35 -10.91 10.30
CA MET A 57 21.96 -10.50 10.53
C MET A 57 20.97 -11.61 10.15
N ARG A 58 20.05 -11.95 11.06
CA ARG A 58 18.89 -12.79 10.74
C ARG A 58 17.93 -12.00 9.87
N TRP A 59 17.98 -12.25 8.57
CA TRP A 59 16.96 -11.82 7.62
C TRP A 59 15.67 -12.61 7.88
N GLU A 60 14.71 -12.02 8.58
CA GLU A 60 13.38 -12.61 8.72
C GLU A 60 12.64 -12.43 7.39
N LYS A 61 12.80 -13.39 6.49
CA LYS A 61 12.19 -13.43 5.14
C LYS A 61 10.70 -13.13 5.14
N GLU A 62 10.05 -13.36 6.28
CA GLU A 62 8.63 -13.13 6.46
C GLU A 62 8.24 -11.69 6.77
N ARG A 63 9.19 -10.86 7.21
CA ARG A 63 8.97 -9.50 7.75
C ARG A 63 9.85 -8.44 7.12
N SER A 64 10.92 -8.83 6.46
CA SER A 64 11.89 -7.92 5.84
C SER A 64 11.59 -7.70 4.35
N TYR A 65 11.69 -6.45 3.92
CA TYR A 65 11.71 -6.08 2.50
C TYR A 65 12.65 -4.92 2.25
N ARG A 66 13.18 -4.84 1.03
CA ARG A 66 14.02 -3.76 0.51
C ARG A 66 13.30 -2.98 -0.57
N LEU A 67 13.74 -1.75 -0.81
CA LEU A 67 13.33 -0.98 -1.97
C LEU A 67 14.24 -1.27 -3.16
N VAL A 68 13.63 -1.32 -4.35
CA VAL A 68 14.29 -1.34 -5.66
C VAL A 68 13.67 -0.30 -6.57
N GLY A 69 14.37 0.04 -7.65
CA GLY A 69 13.84 0.96 -8.66
C GLY A 69 12.62 0.36 -9.37
N LEU A 70 11.67 1.21 -9.75
CA LEU A 70 10.44 0.77 -10.43
C LEU A 70 10.73 0.08 -11.78
N GLU A 71 11.85 0.41 -12.41
CA GLU A 71 12.36 -0.17 -13.66
C GLU A 71 12.75 -1.64 -13.54
N GLU A 72 13.12 -2.12 -12.35
CA GLU A 72 13.54 -3.51 -12.19
C GLU A 72 12.36 -4.49 -12.30
N ARG A 73 11.11 -4.00 -12.18
CA ARG A 73 9.87 -4.80 -12.30
C ARG A 73 9.91 -6.08 -11.47
N VAL A 74 10.56 -6.04 -10.32
CA VAL A 74 10.72 -7.18 -9.41
C VAL A 74 9.39 -7.49 -8.74
N LEU A 75 8.77 -8.60 -9.16
CA LEU A 75 7.49 -9.05 -8.63
C LEU A 75 7.62 -10.25 -7.69
N HIS A 76 8.46 -10.15 -6.64
CA HIS A 76 8.58 -11.21 -5.63
C HIS A 76 8.77 -10.70 -4.20
N ARG A 77 8.44 -11.55 -3.22
CA ARG A 77 8.54 -11.26 -1.78
C ARG A 77 9.92 -10.69 -1.42
N GLY A 78 9.92 -9.73 -0.50
CA GLY A 78 11.14 -9.09 0.02
C GLY A 78 11.55 -7.82 -0.73
N TYR A 79 10.76 -7.36 -1.70
CA TYR A 79 11.05 -6.16 -2.51
C TYR A 79 9.82 -5.27 -2.65
N GLY A 80 10.01 -3.96 -2.55
CA GLY A 80 9.00 -2.94 -2.80
C GLY A 80 9.58 -1.76 -3.57
N TYR A 81 8.74 -0.76 -3.84
CA TYR A 81 9.13 0.41 -4.64
C TYR A 81 9.02 1.70 -3.82
N PRO A 82 10.00 2.61 -3.93
CA PRO A 82 9.90 3.95 -3.37
C PRO A 82 8.67 4.68 -3.91
N HIS A 83 7.72 5.01 -3.03
CA HIS A 83 6.49 5.69 -3.41
C HIS A 83 5.96 6.54 -2.25
N CYS A 84 5.17 7.56 -2.57
CA CYS A 84 4.38 8.32 -1.62
C CYS A 84 2.90 7.98 -1.81
N THR A 85 2.29 7.33 -0.82
CA THR A 85 0.86 7.01 -0.88
C THR A 85 0.03 8.30 -0.93
N VAL A 86 -0.89 8.36 -1.89
CA VAL A 86 -1.92 9.40 -1.98
C VAL A 86 -3.23 8.87 -1.43
N ALA A 87 -3.65 7.66 -1.80
CA ALA A 87 -4.85 7.04 -1.22
C ALA A 87 -4.80 5.52 -1.31
N GLN A 88 -5.49 4.84 -0.39
CA GLN A 88 -5.64 3.39 -0.36
C GLN A 88 -7.09 3.00 -0.15
N LEU A 89 -7.51 1.92 -0.81
CA LEU A 89 -8.88 1.41 -0.71
C LEU A 89 -8.95 -0.02 -1.28
N SER A 90 -9.95 -0.77 -0.85
CA SER A 90 -10.39 -1.98 -1.55
C SER A 90 -11.51 -1.67 -2.54
N ILE A 91 -11.46 -2.25 -3.74
CA ILE A 91 -12.48 -2.11 -4.80
C ILE A 91 -12.90 -3.46 -5.37
N ARG A 92 -13.98 -3.49 -6.15
CA ARG A 92 -14.29 -4.63 -7.02
C ARG A 92 -13.41 -4.59 -8.27
N PRO A 93 -12.99 -5.74 -8.83
CA PRO A 93 -12.26 -5.79 -10.10
C PRO A 93 -12.97 -5.08 -11.26
N SER A 94 -14.31 -5.11 -11.29
CA SER A 94 -15.12 -4.42 -12.30
C SER A 94 -14.95 -2.90 -12.31
N ASP A 95 -14.48 -2.33 -11.21
CA ASP A 95 -14.41 -0.88 -11.01
C ASP A 95 -13.01 -0.32 -11.32
N LEU A 96 -12.04 -1.19 -11.63
CA LEU A 96 -10.63 -0.81 -11.80
C LEU A 96 -10.43 0.21 -12.92
N ASP A 97 -11.04 0.00 -14.10
CA ASP A 97 -10.87 0.91 -15.23
C ASP A 97 -11.54 2.27 -15.00
N ALA A 98 -12.70 2.27 -14.33
CA ALA A 98 -13.38 3.50 -13.94
C ALA A 98 -12.54 4.28 -12.91
N LEU A 99 -12.00 3.61 -11.90
CA LEU A 99 -11.10 4.21 -10.92
C LEU A 99 -9.85 4.79 -11.58
N ARG A 100 -9.19 4.04 -12.48
CA ARG A 100 -8.01 4.51 -13.22
C ARG A 100 -8.30 5.75 -14.05
N SER A 101 -9.45 5.77 -14.71
CA SER A 101 -9.88 6.91 -15.54
C SER A 101 -10.04 8.18 -14.69
N VAL A 102 -10.73 8.08 -13.55
CA VAL A 102 -10.94 9.21 -12.63
C VAL A 102 -9.61 9.71 -12.02
N VAL A 103 -8.76 8.79 -11.57
CA VAL A 103 -7.42 9.13 -11.04
C VAL A 103 -6.58 9.85 -12.10
N ARG A 104 -6.61 9.37 -13.35
CA ARG A 104 -5.89 9.98 -14.47
C ARG A 104 -6.39 11.38 -14.79
N GLU A 105 -7.70 11.59 -14.84
CA GLU A 105 -8.30 12.90 -15.12
C GLU A 105 -7.87 13.95 -14.08
N ILE A 106 -7.94 13.58 -12.79
CA ILE A 106 -7.47 14.44 -11.69
C ILE A 106 -5.98 14.75 -11.86
N TRP A 107 -5.16 13.73 -12.13
CA TRP A 107 -3.72 13.92 -12.30
C TRP A 107 -3.38 14.87 -13.45
N VAL A 108 -3.99 14.68 -14.63
CA VAL A 108 -3.74 15.54 -15.80
C VAL A 108 -4.12 16.99 -15.48
N THR A 109 -5.31 17.21 -14.95
CA THR A 109 -5.82 18.53 -14.60
C THR A 109 -4.91 19.25 -13.61
N MET A 110 -4.46 18.54 -12.57
CA MET A 110 -3.58 19.14 -11.57
C MET A 110 -2.16 19.32 -12.09
N LYS A 111 -1.62 18.36 -12.86
CA LYS A 111 -0.21 18.36 -13.30
C LYS A 111 0.12 19.59 -14.13
N GLU A 112 -0.74 19.98 -15.05
CA GLU A 112 -0.55 21.19 -15.85
C GLU A 112 -0.49 22.47 -14.99
N SER A 113 -1.28 22.53 -13.92
CA SER A 113 -1.24 23.63 -12.96
C SER A 113 0.07 23.63 -12.15
N MET A 114 0.47 22.46 -11.65
CA MET A 114 1.65 22.28 -10.81
C MET A 114 2.96 22.54 -11.57
N GLU A 115 3.02 22.18 -12.84
CA GLU A 115 4.18 22.44 -13.70
C GLU A 115 4.33 23.94 -13.99
N ARG A 116 3.22 24.67 -14.22
CA ARG A 116 3.26 26.13 -14.40
C ARG A 116 3.72 26.87 -13.15
N LEU A 117 3.44 26.32 -11.97
CA LEU A 117 3.84 26.87 -10.68
C LEU A 117 5.24 26.44 -10.23
N ASP A 118 5.95 25.62 -11.04
CA ASP A 118 7.22 24.95 -10.68
C ASP A 118 7.16 24.32 -9.27
N ALA A 119 6.02 23.69 -8.97
CA ALA A 119 5.80 23.08 -7.67
C ALA A 119 6.83 21.97 -7.41
N THR A 120 7.16 21.76 -6.13
CA THR A 120 8.06 20.68 -5.69
C THR A 120 7.46 19.88 -4.53
N LEU A 121 7.78 18.58 -4.48
CA LEU A 121 7.63 17.74 -3.29
C LEU A 121 8.93 17.82 -2.47
N LYS A 122 8.83 18.04 -1.16
CA LYS A 122 10.01 18.15 -0.29
C LYS A 122 10.14 16.91 0.58
N LEU A 123 11.19 16.13 0.35
CA LEU A 123 11.64 15.06 1.22
C LEU A 123 12.45 15.71 2.34
N ALA A 124 11.89 15.82 3.54
CA ALA A 124 12.36 16.74 4.57
C ALA A 124 13.21 16.10 5.66
N ALA A 125 12.84 14.90 6.12
CA ALA A 125 13.48 14.29 7.27
C ALA A 125 13.32 12.77 7.26
N LEU A 126 14.14 12.07 8.04
CA LEU A 126 13.93 10.67 8.39
C LEU A 126 13.06 10.56 9.63
N GLU A 127 12.12 9.63 9.61
CA GLU A 127 11.31 9.25 10.76
C GLU A 127 11.58 7.78 11.09
N ASN A 128 11.61 7.45 12.39
CA ASN A 128 11.77 6.06 12.84
C ASN A 128 10.54 5.21 12.47
N GLY A 129 9.40 5.86 12.24
CA GLY A 129 8.14 5.21 11.89
C GLY A 129 7.51 4.37 13.01
N PRO A 130 6.33 3.79 12.74
CA PRO A 130 5.60 3.00 13.71
C PRO A 130 6.29 1.66 13.98
N VAL A 131 6.04 1.10 15.17
CA VAL A 131 6.33 -0.31 15.45
C VAL A 131 5.35 -1.15 14.63
N PHE A 132 5.90 -2.06 13.85
CA PHE A 132 5.16 -2.93 12.94
C PHE A 132 5.06 -4.36 13.47
N ALA A 133 6.14 -4.85 14.11
CA ALA A 133 6.17 -6.18 14.69
C ALA A 133 7.16 -6.24 15.86
N THR A 134 7.19 -7.39 16.53
CA THR A 134 8.18 -7.71 17.55
C THR A 134 8.80 -9.08 17.21
N THR A 135 10.11 -9.18 17.23
CA THR A 135 10.86 -10.44 17.03
C THR A 135 10.66 -11.37 18.23
N ALA A 136 11.06 -12.64 18.09
CA ALA A 136 10.91 -13.64 19.15
C ALA A 136 11.68 -13.28 20.44
N ASP A 137 12.75 -12.48 20.35
CA ASP A 137 13.54 -11.99 21.47
C ASP A 137 13.01 -10.66 22.07
N GLY A 138 11.87 -10.16 21.59
CA GLY A 138 11.25 -8.93 22.11
C GLY A 138 11.72 -7.63 21.43
N THR A 139 12.56 -7.71 20.40
CA THR A 139 13.03 -6.51 19.68
C THR A 139 11.93 -5.94 18.77
N GLU A 140 11.71 -4.63 18.84
CA GLU A 140 10.77 -3.94 17.96
C GLU A 140 11.29 -3.89 16.51
N VAL A 141 10.43 -4.24 15.56
CA VAL A 141 10.62 -4.01 14.14
C VAL A 141 9.78 -2.79 13.76
N ARG A 142 10.40 -1.78 13.17
CA ARG A 142 9.77 -0.51 12.79
C ARG A 142 9.72 -0.34 11.27
N LEU A 143 8.84 0.55 10.80
CA LEU A 143 8.74 0.97 9.40
C LEU A 143 9.28 2.39 9.22
N PRO A 144 10.61 2.58 9.22
CA PRO A 144 11.19 3.89 9.03
C PRO A 144 10.82 4.48 7.67
N SER A 145 10.80 5.80 7.60
CA SER A 145 10.35 6.50 6.40
C SER A 145 11.09 7.81 6.17
N ILE A 146 11.06 8.30 4.93
CA ILE A 146 11.36 9.69 4.61
C ILE A 146 10.06 10.47 4.67
N LYS A 147 9.98 11.45 5.57
CA LYS A 147 8.86 12.38 5.68
C LYS A 147 8.81 13.27 4.45
N ILE A 148 7.65 13.36 3.82
CA ILE A 148 7.37 14.36 2.79
C ILE A 148 6.61 15.52 3.45
N VAL A 149 6.96 16.76 3.12
CA VAL A 149 6.18 17.92 3.57
C VAL A 149 4.81 17.85 2.89
N CYS A 150 3.74 17.84 3.69
CA CYS A 150 2.37 17.96 3.20
C CYS A 150 2.14 19.41 2.73
N SER A 151 2.51 19.70 1.49
CA SER A 151 2.24 21.00 0.87
C SER A 151 0.77 21.11 0.50
N GLU A 152 0.27 22.35 0.34
CA GLU A 152 -1.10 22.61 -0.11
C GLU A 152 -1.43 21.87 -1.41
N THR A 153 -0.47 21.82 -2.33
CA THR A 153 -0.59 21.09 -3.60
C THR A 153 -0.77 19.57 -3.40
N LEU A 154 0.04 18.97 -2.51
CA LEU A 154 -0.05 17.54 -2.23
C LEU A 154 -1.34 17.20 -1.47
N LEU A 155 -1.73 18.05 -0.52
CA LEU A 155 -2.99 17.91 0.21
C LEU A 155 -4.20 18.03 -0.73
N ALA A 156 -4.21 19.01 -1.63
CA ALA A 156 -5.27 19.15 -2.63
C ALA A 156 -5.38 17.93 -3.54
N LEU A 157 -4.24 17.34 -3.95
CA LEU A 157 -4.26 16.09 -4.72
C LEU A 157 -4.86 14.95 -3.90
N HIS A 158 -4.43 14.80 -2.65
CA HIS A 158 -4.96 13.80 -1.72
C HIS A 158 -6.48 13.93 -1.56
N GLU A 159 -6.97 15.13 -1.27
CA GLU A 159 -8.41 15.39 -1.08
C GLU A 159 -9.22 15.09 -2.34
N ASN A 160 -8.75 15.54 -3.50
CA ASN A 160 -9.42 15.30 -4.79
C ASN A 160 -9.50 13.80 -5.10
N ILE A 161 -8.40 13.07 -4.92
CA ILE A 161 -8.35 11.62 -5.12
C ILE A 161 -9.26 10.92 -4.11
N VAL A 162 -9.15 11.19 -2.80
CA VAL A 162 -9.97 10.55 -1.76
C VAL A 162 -11.46 10.77 -2.00
N ARG A 163 -11.88 11.99 -2.35
CA ARG A 163 -13.29 12.30 -2.65
C ARG A 163 -13.78 11.50 -3.85
N ALA A 164 -12.98 11.44 -4.92
CA ALA A 164 -13.38 10.83 -6.17
C ALA A 164 -13.37 9.30 -6.12
N ILE A 165 -12.48 8.69 -5.32
CA ILE A 165 -12.39 7.22 -5.24
C ILE A 165 -13.34 6.60 -4.22
N ARG A 166 -13.85 7.39 -3.26
CA ARG A 166 -14.72 6.92 -2.17
C ARG A 166 -15.92 6.08 -2.65
N PRO A 167 -16.61 6.42 -3.77
CA PRO A 167 -17.72 5.60 -4.29
C PRO A 167 -17.32 4.18 -4.72
N PHE A 168 -16.05 3.94 -5.07
CA PHE A 168 -15.55 2.60 -5.45
C PHE A 168 -15.16 1.75 -4.24
N HIS A 169 -15.11 2.32 -3.04
CA HIS A 169 -14.63 1.62 -1.87
C HIS A 169 -15.62 0.53 -1.42
N VAL A 170 -15.15 -0.72 -1.39
CA VAL A 170 -15.88 -1.86 -0.84
C VAL A 170 -15.04 -2.47 0.28
N PRO A 171 -15.34 -2.19 1.56
CA PRO A 171 -14.56 -2.73 2.66
C PRO A 171 -14.68 -4.26 2.73
N PRO A 172 -13.56 -5.01 2.90
CA PRO A 172 -13.63 -6.46 3.05
C PRO A 172 -14.42 -6.84 4.30
N THR A 173 -15.37 -7.77 4.13
CA THR A 173 -16.30 -8.21 5.18
C THR A 173 -15.69 -9.22 6.14
N THR A 174 -14.69 -9.98 5.70
CA THR A 174 -13.93 -10.93 6.53
C THR A 174 -12.43 -10.75 6.36
N LEU A 175 -11.64 -11.31 7.28
CA LEU A 175 -10.18 -11.29 7.21
C LEU A 175 -9.69 -12.01 5.95
N GLU A 176 -10.31 -13.13 5.58
CA GLU A 176 -9.95 -13.96 4.42
C GLU A 176 -10.16 -13.19 3.12
N VAL A 177 -11.30 -12.50 2.99
CA VAL A 177 -11.60 -11.64 1.84
C VAL A 177 -10.59 -10.49 1.77
N GLY A 178 -10.27 -9.88 2.91
CA GLY A 178 -9.25 -8.83 3.00
C GLY A 178 -7.88 -9.32 2.56
N LYS A 179 -7.44 -10.50 3.06
CA LYS A 179 -6.17 -11.12 2.67
C LYS A 179 -6.11 -11.43 1.17
N ALA A 180 -7.19 -11.97 0.62
CA ALA A 180 -7.30 -12.30 -0.81
C ALA A 180 -7.30 -11.08 -1.73
N ALA A 181 -7.60 -9.89 -1.21
CA ALA A 181 -7.62 -8.66 -1.99
C ALA A 181 -6.21 -8.19 -2.41
N PHE A 182 -5.20 -8.50 -1.60
CA PHE A 182 -3.79 -8.19 -1.89
C PHE A 182 -3.27 -9.03 -3.05
N HIS A 183 -2.16 -8.60 -3.62
CA HIS A 183 -1.54 -9.28 -4.75
C HIS A 183 -1.06 -10.69 -4.34
N PRO A 184 -1.36 -11.75 -5.12
CA PRO A 184 -1.07 -13.14 -4.74
C PRO A 184 0.42 -13.45 -4.61
N SER A 185 1.29 -12.78 -5.38
CA SER A 185 2.76 -12.90 -5.22
C SER A 185 3.29 -12.22 -3.95
N PHE A 186 2.45 -11.44 -3.27
CA PHE A 186 2.79 -10.65 -2.09
C PHE A 186 1.65 -10.70 -1.05
N PRO A 187 1.25 -11.88 -0.59
CA PRO A 187 0.08 -12.00 0.27
C PRO A 187 0.33 -11.29 1.61
N THR A 188 -0.70 -10.66 2.15
CA THR A 188 -0.68 -10.22 3.54
C THR A 188 -0.98 -11.39 4.47
N ASP A 189 -0.14 -11.60 5.47
CA ASP A 189 -0.26 -12.67 6.46
C ASP A 189 -0.97 -12.23 7.74
N ASN A 190 -1.06 -10.92 7.98
CA ASN A 190 -1.49 -10.34 9.24
C ASN A 190 -2.82 -9.56 9.14
N ALA A 191 -3.56 -9.56 10.24
CA ALA A 191 -4.82 -8.82 10.36
C ALA A 191 -4.62 -7.29 10.36
N VAL A 192 -3.46 -6.82 10.81
CA VAL A 192 -3.14 -5.38 10.93
C VAL A 192 -3.22 -4.69 9.57
N THR A 193 -2.65 -5.28 8.52
CA THR A 193 -2.66 -4.69 7.17
C THR A 193 -4.07 -4.67 6.56
N VAL A 194 -4.89 -5.69 6.84
CA VAL A 194 -6.29 -5.73 6.40
C VAL A 194 -7.13 -4.67 7.14
N GLU A 195 -6.95 -4.53 8.45
CA GLU A 195 -7.62 -3.51 9.24
C GLU A 195 -7.18 -2.10 8.83
N TRP A 196 -5.90 -1.87 8.55
CA TRP A 196 -5.40 -0.63 7.97
C TRP A 196 -6.16 -0.27 6.68
N LEU A 197 -6.26 -1.21 5.74
CA LEU A 197 -6.97 -0.99 4.47
C LEU A 197 -8.45 -0.66 4.69
N LYS A 198 -9.11 -1.35 5.62
CA LYS A 198 -10.53 -1.11 5.97
C LYS A 198 -10.75 0.27 6.56
N LYS A 199 -9.78 0.78 7.33
CA LYS A 199 -9.88 2.03 8.09
C LYS A 199 -9.28 3.23 7.38
N TYR A 200 -8.52 3.04 6.30
CA TYR A 200 -7.74 4.10 5.67
C TYR A 200 -8.57 5.36 5.35
N LEU A 201 -9.69 5.20 4.63
CA LEU A 201 -10.52 6.34 4.20
C LEU A 201 -11.28 7.02 5.35
N SER A 202 -11.40 6.38 6.52
CA SER A 202 -12.09 6.93 7.70
C SER A 202 -11.14 7.46 8.77
N GLU A 203 -9.95 6.87 8.92
CA GLU A 203 -9.03 7.13 10.04
C GLU A 203 -7.64 7.64 9.62
N HIS A 204 -7.24 7.46 8.35
CA HIS A 204 -5.86 7.73 7.88
C HIS A 204 -5.79 8.59 6.62
N SER A 205 -6.87 9.30 6.30
CA SER A 205 -6.96 10.23 5.18
C SER A 205 -7.42 11.61 5.66
N LEU A 206 -7.40 12.59 4.76
CA LEU A 206 -7.76 13.99 4.98
C LEU A 206 -6.92 14.62 6.10
N GLU A 207 -7.54 14.97 7.22
CA GLU A 207 -6.86 15.58 8.38
C GLU A 207 -5.74 14.70 8.96
N ALA A 208 -5.86 13.38 8.83
CA ALA A 208 -4.86 12.42 9.27
C ALA A 208 -3.80 12.10 8.21
N TYR A 209 -3.81 12.79 7.07
CA TYR A 209 -2.88 12.51 5.97
C TYR A 209 -1.43 12.82 6.34
N ASN A 210 -0.60 11.77 6.36
CA ASN A 210 0.83 11.86 6.68
C ASN A 210 1.67 11.31 5.51
N PRO A 211 2.07 12.13 4.54
CA PRO A 211 2.80 11.67 3.36
C PRO A 211 4.25 11.30 3.68
N HIS A 212 4.66 10.11 3.24
CA HIS A 212 6.00 9.58 3.47
C HIS A 212 6.39 8.53 2.43
N VAL A 213 7.69 8.22 2.36
CA VAL A 213 8.25 7.07 1.63
C VAL A 213 8.79 6.07 2.65
N THR A 214 8.15 4.92 2.80
CA THR A 214 8.62 3.86 3.71
C THR A 214 9.88 3.21 3.17
N LEU A 215 10.88 3.03 4.03
CA LEU A 215 12.23 2.57 3.67
C LEU A 215 12.43 1.06 3.80
N GLY A 216 11.46 0.32 4.33
CA GLY A 216 11.62 -1.09 4.68
C GLY A 216 11.14 -1.37 6.10
N ALA A 217 11.46 -2.57 6.58
CA ALA A 217 11.22 -2.99 7.96
C ALA A 217 12.55 -3.23 8.66
N SER A 218 12.81 -2.54 9.77
CA SER A 218 14.12 -2.53 10.43
C SER A 218 14.01 -2.63 11.95
N THR A 219 14.97 -3.31 12.58
CA THR A 219 15.15 -3.34 14.04
C THR A 219 16.08 -2.23 14.54
N VAL A 220 16.57 -1.37 13.63
CA VAL A 220 17.43 -0.24 13.99
C VAL A 220 16.67 0.75 14.86
N LYS A 221 17.20 1.04 16.05
CA LYS A 221 16.51 1.82 17.09
C LYS A 221 16.36 3.32 16.75
N SER A 222 17.24 3.90 15.93
CA SER A 222 17.16 5.32 15.56
C SER A 222 17.80 5.60 14.20
N LEU A 223 17.02 6.20 13.32
CA LEU A 223 17.43 6.73 12.01
C LEU A 223 17.43 8.25 11.96
N ALA A 224 16.65 8.89 12.84
CA ALA A 224 16.48 10.35 12.85
C ALA A 224 17.79 11.12 13.09
N SER A 225 18.81 10.49 13.66
CA SER A 225 20.14 11.05 13.90
C SER A 225 21.16 10.79 12.77
N SER A 226 20.73 10.18 11.65
CA SER A 226 21.61 9.86 10.53
C SER A 226 21.97 11.11 9.74
N SER A 227 23.26 11.47 9.74
CA SER A 227 23.82 12.58 8.95
C SER A 227 23.83 12.31 7.44
N PHE A 228 23.42 11.12 7.01
CA PHE A 228 23.50 10.67 5.62
C PHE A 228 22.31 11.14 4.76
N PHE A 229 21.19 11.52 5.36
CA PHE A 229 20.04 12.02 4.61
C PHE A 229 20.15 13.52 4.37
N LYS A 230 20.08 13.92 3.10
CA LYS A 230 19.99 15.32 2.69
C LYS A 230 18.57 15.64 2.24
N PRO A 231 17.90 16.64 2.83
CA PRO A 231 16.62 17.09 2.35
C PRO A 231 16.67 17.41 0.86
N THR A 232 15.68 16.94 0.11
CA THR A 232 15.68 17.00 -1.35
C THR A 232 14.33 17.52 -1.85
N ALA A 233 14.36 18.41 -2.83
CA ALA A 233 13.18 18.88 -3.54
C ALA A 233 13.04 18.10 -4.86
N VAL A 234 11.85 17.56 -5.11
CA VAL A 234 11.51 16.79 -6.31
C VAL A 234 10.52 17.61 -7.13
N PRO A 235 10.89 18.06 -8.34
CA PRO A 235 9.96 18.77 -9.22
C PRO A 235 8.76 17.89 -9.57
N TRP A 236 7.55 18.44 -9.53
CA TRP A 236 6.34 17.68 -9.86
C TRP A 236 6.35 17.14 -11.30
N ARG A 237 7.04 17.80 -12.23
CA ARG A 237 7.26 17.29 -13.59
C ARG A 237 7.94 15.90 -13.63
N ASN A 238 8.77 15.59 -12.63
CA ASN A 238 9.47 14.32 -12.48
C ASN A 238 8.64 13.27 -11.73
N CYS A 239 7.44 13.62 -11.29
CA CYS A 239 6.52 12.73 -10.60
C CYS A 239 5.54 12.09 -11.58
N ARG A 240 5.08 10.90 -11.23
CA ARG A 240 3.95 10.21 -11.87
C ARG A 240 3.00 9.74 -10.79
N LEU A 241 1.70 9.77 -11.08
CA LEU A 241 0.67 9.14 -10.25
C LEU A 241 0.34 7.78 -10.86
N VAL A 242 0.37 6.74 -10.04
CA VAL A 242 0.09 5.37 -10.47
C VAL A 242 -1.02 4.77 -9.62
N VAL A 243 -1.84 3.93 -10.26
CA VAL A 243 -2.78 3.03 -9.58
C VAL A 243 -2.11 1.67 -9.54
N SER A 244 -2.09 1.04 -8.38
CA SER A 244 -1.36 -0.20 -8.20
C SER A 244 -2.08 -1.18 -7.29
N ARG A 245 -1.86 -2.48 -7.50
CA ARG A 245 -2.33 -3.51 -6.57
C ARG A 245 -1.37 -3.61 -5.40
N MET A 246 -1.89 -3.44 -4.20
CA MET A 246 -1.10 -3.59 -2.97
C MET A 246 -0.70 -5.05 -2.78
N GLY A 247 0.58 -5.25 -2.49
CA GLY A 247 1.12 -6.42 -1.83
C GLY A 247 1.30 -6.18 -0.33
N ASN A 248 2.03 -7.10 0.33
CA ASN A 248 2.32 -6.98 1.75
C ASN A 248 3.05 -5.65 2.08
N TYR A 249 2.78 -5.11 3.27
CA TYR A 249 3.27 -3.80 3.74
C TYR A 249 2.91 -2.60 2.86
N CYS A 250 1.96 -2.76 1.95
CA CYS A 250 1.49 -1.71 1.04
C CYS A 250 2.60 -1.13 0.11
N SER A 251 3.80 -1.73 0.13
CA SER A 251 5.01 -1.18 -0.49
C SER A 251 5.55 -2.04 -1.63
N CYS A 252 5.20 -3.33 -1.64
CA CYS A 252 5.22 -4.15 -2.84
C CYS A 252 3.96 -3.83 -3.64
N PHE A 253 4.06 -3.49 -4.92
CA PHE A 253 2.85 -3.32 -5.73
C PHE A 253 3.09 -3.60 -7.21
N GLU A 254 2.03 -4.01 -7.90
CA GLU A 254 2.00 -4.10 -9.35
C GLU A 254 1.31 -2.85 -9.90
N VAL A 255 1.96 -2.14 -10.82
CA VAL A 255 1.38 -0.97 -11.47
C VAL A 255 0.34 -1.43 -12.49
N TYR A 256 -0.87 -0.91 -12.38
CA TYR A 256 -1.91 -1.07 -13.40
C TYR A 256 -1.81 0.11 -14.38
N ASP A 257 -0.91 -0.02 -15.36
CA ASP A 257 -0.67 0.95 -16.45
C ASP A 257 -1.95 1.30 -17.20
#